data_AF-A0AAD1CGF9-F1
#
_entry.id   AF-A0AAD1CGF9-F1
#
_cell.length_a   1.000
_cell.length_b   1.000
_cell.length_c   1.000
_cell.angle_alpha   90.00
_cell.angle_beta   90.00
_cell.angle_gamma   90.00
#
_symmetry.space_group_name_H-M   'P 1'
#
loop_
_entity.id
_entity.type
_entity.pdbx_description
1 polymer ?
#
loop_
_entity_poly.entity_id
_entity_poly.type
_entity_poly.pdbx_seq_one_letter_code
_entity_poly.pdbx_strand_id
1 'polypeptide(L)'
;MTNRNRQLKEEIEDRNRIEADLRNTQDELIQAAKMAVVGQTMTSLVHELNQPLSAISTYIFTAKKAIERENYTKLLTTIEKVDNLTSRMGRIISSLKSFSKKQSAGNALAKVEIQESINQAMMIIESQAKMQKTVINNLVPSGLFALADQVQLE
;
A
#
# COMPACT_ATOMS: atom_id res chain seq x y z
N MET A 1 -0.90 -45.56 32.17
CA MET A 1 -1.23 -44.27 31.52
C MET A 1 -1.94 -44.58 30.23
N THR A 2 -3.19 -44.11 30.13
CA THR A 2 -4.33 -44.80 29.53
C THR A 2 -4.54 -44.39 28.06
N ASN A 3 -4.97 -45.31 27.19
CA ASN A 3 -5.27 -45.10 25.76
C ASN A 3 -6.03 -43.78 25.45
N ARG A 4 -6.88 -43.31 26.37
CA ARG A 4 -7.58 -42.02 26.31
C ARG A 4 -6.65 -40.81 26.23
N ASN A 5 -5.52 -40.79 26.95
CA ASN A 5 -4.55 -39.70 26.85
C ASN A 5 -3.83 -39.70 25.50
N ARG A 6 -3.64 -40.87 24.88
CA ARG A 6 -3.07 -40.97 23.54
C ARG A 6 -4.05 -40.48 22.48
N GLN A 7 -5.31 -40.92 22.57
CA GLN A 7 -6.39 -40.45 21.69
C GLN A 7 -6.64 -38.94 21.81
N LEU A 8 -6.67 -38.40 23.02
CA LEU A 8 -6.80 -36.95 23.23
C LEU A 8 -5.64 -36.17 22.62
N LYS A 9 -4.41 -36.71 22.69
CA LYS A 9 -3.23 -36.07 22.11
C LYS A 9 -3.26 -36.10 20.59
N GLU A 10 -3.64 -37.24 20.00
CA GLU A 10 -3.87 -37.40 18.56
C GLU A 10 -4.97 -36.43 18.07
N GLU A 11 -6.08 -36.29 18.79
CA GLU A 11 -7.17 -35.37 18.45
C GLU A 11 -6.76 -33.89 18.53
N ILE A 12 -5.94 -33.52 19.50
CA ILE A 12 -5.37 -32.16 19.61
C ILE A 12 -4.40 -31.88 18.46
N GLU A 13 -3.54 -32.84 18.12
CA GLU A 13 -2.59 -32.71 17.00
C GLU A 13 -3.33 -32.57 15.66
N ASP A 14 -4.37 -33.36 15.43
CA ASP A 14 -5.21 -33.25 14.23
C ASP A 14 -5.98 -31.92 14.19
N ARG A 15 -6.56 -31.46 15.31
CA ARG A 15 -7.19 -30.13 15.37
C ARG A 15 -6.21 -29.01 15.05
N ASN A 16 -5.03 -29.03 15.64
CA ASN A 16 -4.01 -28.02 15.38
C ASN A 16 -3.59 -28.00 13.92
N ARG A 17 -3.48 -29.16 13.26
CA ARG A 17 -3.19 -29.26 11.83
C ARG A 17 -4.32 -28.64 11.00
N ILE A 18 -5.56 -28.99 11.29
CA ILE A 18 -6.73 -28.46 10.58
C ILE A 18 -6.86 -26.94 10.78
N GLU A 19 -6.61 -26.42 11.99
CA GLU A 19 -6.61 -24.98 12.25
C GLU A 19 -5.49 -24.26 11.50
N ALA A 20 -4.29 -24.84 11.43
CA ALA A 20 -3.18 -24.28 10.66
C ALA A 20 -3.48 -24.26 9.15
N ASP A 21 -4.03 -25.35 8.61
CA ASP A 21 -4.43 -25.45 7.21
C ASP A 21 -5.55 -24.45 6.86
N LEU A 22 -6.54 -24.30 7.75
CA LEU A 22 -7.60 -23.31 7.60
C LEU A 22 -7.04 -21.88 7.57
N ARG A 23 -6.10 -21.57 8.47
CA ARG A 23 -5.45 -20.26 8.53
C ARG A 23 -4.65 -19.97 7.27
N ASN A 24 -3.85 -20.93 6.80
CA ASN A 24 -3.10 -20.79 5.55
C ASN A 24 -4.02 -20.54 4.36
N THR A 25 -5.14 -21.26 4.27
CA THR A 25 -6.12 -21.09 3.19
C THR A 25 -6.79 -19.71 3.25
N GLN A 26 -7.09 -19.20 4.45
CA GLN A 26 -7.63 -17.85 4.63
C GLN A 26 -6.63 -16.77 4.19
N ASP A 27 -5.35 -16.91 4.54
CA ASP A 27 -4.30 -15.98 4.14
C ASP A 27 -4.11 -15.97 2.61
N GLU A 28 -4.21 -17.13 1.96
CA GLU A 28 -4.21 -17.23 0.49
C GLU A 28 -5.42 -16.55 -0.16
N LEU A 29 -6.61 -16.70 0.41
CA LEU A 29 -7.82 -16.02 -0.07
C LEU A 29 -7.72 -14.50 0.07
N ILE A 30 -7.19 -14.01 1.19
CA ILE A 30 -6.95 -12.58 1.40
C ILE A 30 -5.97 -12.06 0.35
N GLN A 31 -4.86 -12.78 0.11
CA GLN A 31 -3.88 -12.40 -0.91
C GLN A 31 -4.50 -12.36 -2.32
N ALA A 32 -5.34 -13.34 -2.66
CA ALA A 32 -6.05 -13.38 -3.94
C ALA A 32 -7.02 -12.20 -4.07
N ALA A 33 -7.75 -11.85 -3.00
CA ALA A 33 -8.62 -10.68 -2.98
C ALA A 33 -7.84 -9.37 -3.15
N LYS A 34 -6.69 -9.21 -2.45
CA LYS A 34 -5.80 -8.05 -2.62
C LYS A 34 -5.32 -7.92 -4.07
N MET A 35 -4.87 -9.02 -4.68
CA MET A 35 -4.43 -9.03 -6.08
C MET A 35 -5.58 -8.73 -7.06
N ALA A 36 -6.81 -9.18 -6.78
CA ALA A 36 -7.97 -8.88 -7.60
C ALA A 36 -8.33 -7.38 -7.58
N VAL A 37 -8.32 -6.75 -6.40
CA VAL A 37 -8.52 -5.29 -6.24
C VAL A 37 -7.45 -4.50 -6.99
N VAL A 38 -6.19 -4.93 -6.88
CA VAL A 38 -5.08 -4.35 -7.65
C VAL A 38 -5.34 -4.47 -9.15
N GLY A 39 -5.71 -5.68 -9.63
CA GLY A 39 -6.06 -5.94 -11.02
C GLY A 39 -7.18 -5.04 -11.54
N GLN A 40 -8.25 -4.87 -10.76
CA GLN A 40 -9.41 -4.07 -11.12
C GLN A 40 -9.12 -2.56 -11.14
N THR A 41 -8.14 -2.11 -10.36
CA THR A 41 -7.72 -0.69 -10.30
C THR A 41 -6.51 -0.37 -11.19
N MET A 42 -5.90 -1.37 -11.84
CA MET A 42 -4.71 -1.18 -12.69
C MET A 42 -4.91 -0.12 -13.77
N THR A 43 -6.06 -0.08 -14.43
CA THR A 43 -6.32 0.92 -15.48
C THR A 43 -6.23 2.34 -14.93
N SER A 44 -6.85 2.60 -13.78
CA SER A 44 -6.76 3.91 -13.11
C SER A 44 -5.33 4.22 -12.68
N LEU A 45 -4.61 3.21 -12.18
CA LEU A 45 -3.23 3.37 -11.71
C LEU A 45 -2.27 3.70 -12.87
N VAL A 46 -2.44 3.05 -14.02
CA VAL A 46 -1.70 3.35 -15.26
C VAL A 46 -1.98 4.78 -15.70
N HIS A 47 -3.24 5.22 -15.67
CA HIS A 47 -3.58 6.61 -15.98
C HIS A 47 -2.96 7.59 -14.98
N GLU A 48 -2.99 7.27 -13.69
CA GLU A 48 -2.43 8.13 -12.64
C GLU A 48 -0.90 8.18 -12.66
N LEU A 49 -0.21 7.14 -13.16
CA LEU A 49 1.24 7.15 -13.40
C LEU A 49 1.61 7.87 -14.70
N ASN A 50 0.79 7.76 -15.74
CA ASN A 50 1.05 8.42 -17.03
C ASN A 50 0.90 9.95 -16.97
N GLN A 51 0.02 10.45 -16.11
CA GLN A 51 -0.17 11.89 -15.88
C GLN A 51 1.11 12.61 -15.40
N PRO A 52 1.74 12.25 -14.27
CA PRO A 52 2.97 12.88 -13.81
C PRO A 52 4.12 12.64 -14.79
N LEU A 53 4.18 11.50 -15.47
CA LEU A 53 5.20 11.22 -16.48
C LEU A 53 5.12 12.19 -17.68
N SER A 54 3.92 12.47 -18.16
CA SER A 54 3.68 13.44 -19.24
C SER A 54 4.01 14.86 -18.79
N ALA A 55 3.67 15.21 -17.55
CA ALA A 55 4.03 16.51 -16.96
C ALA A 55 5.55 16.67 -16.81
N ILE A 56 6.26 15.65 -16.32
CA ILE A 56 7.73 15.63 -16.23
C ILE A 56 8.34 15.86 -17.62
N SER A 57 7.87 15.13 -18.64
CA SER A 57 8.37 15.27 -20.01
C SER A 57 8.18 16.71 -20.54
N THR A 58 7.04 17.33 -20.24
CA THR A 58 6.73 18.72 -20.61
C THR A 58 7.65 19.72 -19.89
N TYR A 59 7.90 19.51 -18.59
CA TYR A 59 8.79 20.37 -17.81
C TYR A 59 10.24 20.25 -18.25
N ILE A 60 10.72 19.05 -18.55
CA ILE A 60 12.07 18.83 -19.10
C ILE A 60 12.20 19.53 -20.46
N PHE A 61 11.21 19.41 -21.34
CA PHE A 61 11.21 20.12 -22.63
C PHE A 61 11.27 21.64 -22.45
N THR A 62 10.47 22.18 -21.53
CA THR A 62 10.43 23.61 -21.23
C THR A 62 11.76 24.09 -20.63
N ALA A 63 12.35 23.30 -19.73
CA ALA A 63 13.65 23.59 -19.13
C ALA A 63 14.76 23.63 -20.20
N LYS A 64 14.80 22.67 -21.13
CA LYS A 64 15.74 22.67 -22.25
C LYS A 64 15.62 23.94 -23.10
N LYS A 65 14.40 24.30 -23.50
CA LYS A 65 14.15 25.55 -24.26
C LYS A 65 14.53 26.81 -23.50
N ALA A 66 14.38 26.81 -22.18
CA ALA A 66 14.76 27.95 -21.35
C ALA A 66 16.29 28.12 -21.31
N ILE A 67 17.04 27.01 -21.21
CA ILE A 67 18.51 27.00 -21.25
C ILE A 67 19.03 27.49 -22.61
N GLU A 68 18.45 26.99 -23.73
CA GLU A 68 18.81 27.41 -25.09
C GLU A 68 18.62 28.92 -25.34
N ARG A 69 17.72 29.55 -24.59
CA ARG A 69 17.39 30.98 -24.69
C ARG A 69 18.07 31.83 -23.61
N GLU A 70 18.98 31.23 -22.83
CA GLU A 70 19.64 31.87 -21.68
C GLU A 70 18.66 32.48 -20.65
N ASN A 71 17.43 31.97 -20.61
CA ASN A 71 16.37 32.45 -19.73
C ASN A 71 16.21 31.54 -18.52
N TYR A 72 17.08 31.75 -17.52
CA TYR A 72 17.14 30.89 -16.33
C TYR A 72 16.13 31.22 -15.23
N THR A 73 15.32 32.28 -15.42
CA THR A 73 14.45 32.87 -14.39
C THR A 73 13.50 31.88 -13.72
N LYS A 74 13.07 30.82 -14.42
CA LYS A 74 12.15 29.79 -13.91
C LYS A 74 12.74 28.38 -13.88
N LEU A 75 14.04 28.23 -14.15
CA LEU A 75 14.65 26.90 -14.31
C LEU A 75 14.61 26.12 -12.99
N LEU A 76 14.98 26.75 -11.87
CA LEU A 76 14.93 26.12 -10.54
C LEU A 76 13.52 25.64 -10.20
N THR A 77 12.51 26.50 -10.36
CA THR A 77 11.10 26.14 -10.10
C THR A 77 10.59 25.01 -11.02
N THR A 78 11.16 24.87 -12.22
CA THR A 78 10.81 23.79 -13.16
C THR A 78 11.41 22.47 -12.70
N ILE A 79 12.66 22.49 -12.23
CA ILE A 79 13.35 21.33 -11.66
C ILE A 79 12.63 20.87 -10.38
N GLU A 80 12.26 21.78 -9.48
CA GLU A 80 11.49 21.47 -8.27
C GLU A 80 10.15 20.79 -8.60
N LYS A 81 9.46 21.22 -9.67
CA LYS A 81 8.23 20.57 -10.12
C LYS A 81 8.46 19.14 -10.60
N VAL A 82 9.56 18.89 -11.31
CA VAL A 82 9.95 17.54 -11.75
C VAL A 82 10.26 16.65 -10.54
N ASP A 83 10.99 17.16 -9.56
CA ASP A 83 11.34 16.43 -8.34
C ASP A 83 10.09 16.04 -7.52
N ASN A 84 9.16 16.98 -7.35
CA ASN A 84 7.88 16.72 -6.69
C ASN A 84 7.04 15.66 -7.42
N LEU A 85 6.96 15.71 -8.75
CA LEU A 85 6.22 14.73 -9.55
C LEU A 85 6.87 13.34 -9.47
N THR A 86 8.20 13.28 -9.49
CA THR A 86 8.97 12.03 -9.36
C THR A 86 8.75 11.41 -7.99
N SER A 87 8.81 12.23 -6.93
CA SER A 87 8.53 11.81 -5.55
C SER A 87 7.09 11.30 -5.37
N ARG A 88 6.11 11.93 -6.04
CA ARG A 88 4.73 11.45 -6.05
C ARG A 88 4.61 10.08 -6.74
N MET A 89 5.25 9.89 -7.90
CA MET A 89 5.26 8.59 -8.58
C MET A 89 5.88 7.50 -7.71
N GLY A 90 6.98 7.80 -7.01
CA GLY A 90 7.61 6.88 -6.07
C GLY A 90 6.66 6.43 -4.95
N ARG A 91 5.87 7.35 -4.39
CA ARG A 91 4.85 7.03 -3.38
C ARG A 91 3.78 6.07 -3.92
N ILE A 92 3.25 6.33 -5.12
CA ILE A 92 2.23 5.46 -5.76
C ILE A 92 2.78 4.03 -5.94
N ILE A 93 4.00 3.91 -6.45
CA ILE A 93 4.67 2.62 -6.68
C ILE A 93 4.93 1.91 -5.34
N SER A 94 5.36 2.64 -4.32
CA SER A 94 5.61 2.09 -2.99
C SER A 94 4.34 1.54 -2.34
N SER A 95 3.23 2.28 -2.40
CA SER A 95 1.95 1.83 -1.87
C SER A 95 1.45 0.56 -2.58
N LEU A 96 1.58 0.49 -3.91
CA LEU A 96 1.24 -0.72 -4.68
C LEU A 96 2.09 -1.92 -4.25
N LYS A 97 3.39 -1.70 -4.05
CA LYS A 97 4.34 -2.74 -3.61
C LYS A 97 4.03 -3.20 -2.18
N SER A 98 3.67 -2.29 -1.28
CA SER A 98 3.25 -2.61 0.09
C SER A 98 2.01 -3.51 0.07
N PHE A 99 0.98 -3.09 -0.67
CA PHE A 99 -0.28 -3.81 -0.79
C PHE A 99 -0.15 -5.20 -1.44
N SER A 100 0.85 -5.38 -2.31
CA SER A 100 1.14 -6.67 -2.97
C SER A 100 2.05 -7.60 -2.17
N LYS A 101 2.68 -7.12 -1.09
CA LYS A 101 3.67 -7.88 -0.34
C LYS A 101 2.98 -9.06 0.38
N LYS A 102 3.42 -10.28 0.05
CA LYS A 102 2.90 -11.52 0.65
C LYS A 102 3.18 -11.54 2.15
N GLN A 103 2.15 -11.86 2.93
CA GLN A 103 2.24 -12.08 4.37
C GLN A 103 3.30 -13.16 4.63
N SER A 104 4.32 -12.84 5.42
CA SER A 104 5.26 -13.87 5.89
C SER A 104 4.58 -14.50 7.09
N ALA A 105 4.09 -15.74 6.93
CA ALA A 105 3.53 -16.54 8.02
C ALA A 105 4.55 -16.58 9.16
N GLY A 106 4.24 -15.90 10.27
CA GLY A 106 5.13 -15.81 11.44
C GLY A 106 5.51 -14.41 11.91
N ASN A 107 4.98 -13.31 11.34
CA ASN A 107 5.11 -12.02 12.00
C ASN A 107 4.41 -12.08 13.37
N ALA A 108 5.21 -12.15 14.44
CA ALA A 108 4.72 -11.95 15.80
C ALA A 108 3.91 -10.64 15.84
N LEU A 109 2.82 -10.61 16.61
CA LEU A 109 2.03 -9.39 16.84
C LEU A 109 2.99 -8.23 17.11
N ALA A 110 3.08 -7.32 16.14
CA ALA A 110 3.99 -6.20 16.22
C ALA A 110 3.23 -5.03 16.81
N LYS A 111 3.95 -4.15 17.49
CA LYS A 111 3.40 -2.85 17.86
C LYS A 111 3.28 -2.02 16.59
N VAL A 112 2.08 -1.99 16.00
CA VAL A 112 1.79 -1.27 14.77
C VAL A 112 1.19 0.07 15.11
N GLU A 113 1.72 1.14 14.52
CA GLU A 113 1.15 2.48 14.66
C GLU A 113 -0.07 2.61 13.73
N ILE A 114 -1.25 2.80 14.33
CA ILE A 114 -2.52 2.82 13.59
C ILE A 114 -2.51 3.94 12.53
N GLN A 115 -1.81 5.03 12.81
CA GLN A 115 -1.74 6.17 11.91
C GLN A 115 -1.05 5.83 10.58
N GLU A 116 -0.06 4.94 10.58
CA GLU A 116 0.64 4.55 9.35
C GLU A 116 -0.28 3.71 8.44
N SER A 117 -1.00 2.74 9.00
CA SER A 117 -1.97 1.93 8.24
C SER A 117 -3.11 2.78 7.67
N ILE A 118 -3.63 3.73 8.46
CA ILE A 118 -4.68 4.65 7.98
C ILE A 118 -4.14 5.56 6.88
N ASN A 119 -2.91 6.06 6.98
CA ASN A 119 -2.31 6.89 5.94
C ASN A 119 -2.15 6.11 4.61
N GLN A 120 -1.79 4.83 4.67
CA GLN A 120 -1.72 3.97 3.48
C GLN A 120 -3.10 3.74 2.85
N ALA A 121 -4.13 3.44 3.65
CA ALA A 121 -5.51 3.31 3.17
C ALA A 121 -6.04 4.64 2.58
N MET A 122 -5.76 5.77 3.25
CA MET A 122 -6.13 7.11 2.80
C MET A 122 -5.55 7.45 1.43
N MET A 123 -4.32 7.02 1.11
CA MET A 123 -3.74 7.25 -0.23
C MET A 123 -4.59 6.63 -1.35
N ILE A 124 -5.19 5.47 -1.12
CA ILE A 124 -6.02 4.79 -2.11
C ILE A 124 -7.36 5.53 -2.27
N ILE A 125 -7.96 5.93 -1.15
CA ILE A 125 -9.28 6.55 -1.15
C ILE A 125 -9.22 8.03 -1.57
N GLU A 126 -8.11 8.75 -1.32
CA GLU A 126 -7.95 10.15 -1.73
C GLU A 126 -8.09 10.34 -3.25
N SER A 127 -7.58 9.40 -4.05
CA SER A 127 -7.72 9.43 -5.51
C SER A 127 -9.20 9.35 -5.92
N GLN A 128 -9.98 8.47 -5.29
CA GLN A 128 -11.43 8.36 -5.50
C GLN A 128 -12.21 9.55 -4.95
N ALA A 129 -11.85 10.06 -3.78
CA ALA A 129 -12.51 11.18 -3.12
C ALA A 129 -12.38 12.47 -3.95
N LYS A 130 -11.21 12.69 -4.58
CA LYS A 130 -11.01 13.80 -5.52
C LYS A 130 -11.91 13.72 -6.74
N MET A 131 -12.12 12.52 -7.29
CA MET A 131 -13.05 12.32 -8.42
C MET A 131 -14.49 12.61 -8.01
N GLN A 132 -14.88 12.27 -6.77
CA GLN A 132 -16.25 12.45 -6.27
C GLN A 132 -16.49 13.80 -5.57
N LYS A 133 -15.45 14.65 -5.47
CA LYS A 133 -15.48 15.94 -4.73
C LYS A 133 -15.87 15.78 -3.25
N THR A 134 -15.45 14.68 -2.63
CA THR A 134 -15.73 14.38 -1.23
C THR A 134 -14.49 14.69 -0.38
N VAL A 135 -14.72 15.26 0.81
CA VAL A 135 -13.65 15.54 1.79
C VAL A 135 -13.61 14.40 2.78
N ILE A 136 -12.42 13.83 2.99
CA ILE A 136 -12.19 12.79 4.01
C ILE A 136 -11.42 13.41 5.16
N ASN A 137 -12.02 13.38 6.35
CA ASN A 137 -11.37 13.84 7.57
C ASN A 137 -10.90 12.62 8.37
N ASN A 138 -9.59 12.46 8.48
CA ASN A 138 -9.00 11.48 9.39
C ASN A 138 -8.99 12.08 10.82
N LEU A 139 -9.82 11.52 11.71
CA LEU A 139 -9.94 11.93 13.11
C LEU A 139 -9.15 11.02 14.07
N VAL A 140 -8.29 10.14 13.55
CA VAL A 140 -7.55 9.20 14.40
C VAL A 140 -6.44 9.92 15.16
N PRO A 141 -6.41 9.82 16.51
CA PRO A 141 -5.36 10.39 17.34
C PRO A 141 -3.97 9.83 17.02
N SER A 142 -2.93 10.65 17.16
CA SER A 142 -1.54 10.22 17.06
C SER A 142 -1.10 9.42 18.29
N GLY A 143 -0.14 8.50 18.11
CA GLY A 143 0.40 7.66 19.19
C GLY A 143 -0.49 6.48 19.59
N LEU A 144 -1.48 6.12 18.78
CA LEU A 144 -2.26 4.88 18.93
C LEU A 144 -1.49 3.70 18.35
N PHE A 145 -1.31 2.67 19.19
CA PHE A 145 -0.65 1.44 18.79
C PHE A 145 -1.58 0.24 18.99
N ALA A 146 -1.62 -0.64 17.99
CA ALA A 146 -2.28 -1.93 18.09
C ALA A 146 -1.23 -3.05 18.12
N LEU A 147 -1.43 -4.04 18.98
CA LEU A 147 -0.78 -5.34 18.82
C LEU A 147 -1.54 -6.08 17.74
N ALA A 148 -1.09 -5.91 16.51
CA ALA A 148 -1.77 -6.44 15.34
C ALA A 148 -0.74 -6.97 14.35
N ASP A 149 -1.19 -7.82 13.45
CA ASP A 149 -0.48 -8.02 12.20
C ASP A 149 -0.66 -6.74 11.37
N GLN A 150 0.45 -6.07 11.04
CA GLN A 150 0.46 -4.83 10.25
C GLN A 150 -0.32 -4.97 8.94
N VAL A 151 -0.32 -6.16 8.34
CA VAL A 151 -0.95 -6.44 7.04
C VAL A 151 -2.45 -6.75 7.16
N GLN A 152 -2.94 -7.11 8.35
CA GLN A 152 -4.39 -7.17 8.64
C GLN A 152 -4.97 -5.80 9.00
N LEU A 153 -4.12 -4.91 9.53
CA LEU A 153 -4.52 -3.55 9.91
C LEU A 153 -4.56 -2.59 8.71
N GLU A 154 -3.72 -2.85 7.70
CA GLU A 154 -3.69 -2.20 6.37
C GLU A 154 -4.70 -2.79 5.39
#